data_AF-A0A564SW42-F1
#
_entry.id   AF-A0A564SW42-F1
#
_cell.length_a   1.000
_cell.length_b   1.000
_cell.length_c   1.000
_cell.angle_alpha   90.00
_cell.angle_beta   90.00
_cell.angle_gamma   90.00
#
_symmetry.space_group_name_H-M   'P 1'
#
loop_
_entity.id
_entity.type
_entity.pdbx_description
1 polymer ?
#
loop_
_entity_poly.entity_id
_entity_poly.type
_entity_poly.pdbx_seq_one_letter_code
_entity_poly.pdbx_strand_id
1 'polypeptide(L)'
;MEQEVELLAARVYGSRSRQDLYREDSDLDVVLSYKGDIREDSFFNALNESGIAMAGIKVDINPIAEERITLAEYIKESEKYLDQQEIKKLAVDLDNFSYDVDTYEYNDTVENREEQVEKLTEDILNKKTETIKDWLLEVSEESDIDSDVITARSLLSRLEDTERFSIFDKQPEQEQPEATISFYVAECMEFPVMGEYHNNLTLEEAIKIYESIPAERLHGIKGIGFDLQDGDENYSGEYELMSADRIRRDLIDMIPHYKESPLVQKAIADMEKYLDEKHGRVKETEYTTETVIGSGQKPSAVAADRRAEQEPVSVNRSQPQKAEPASRAKGEVKKSVLQSLKDFQARAKAQEQNKTTEKSKTHKKGEVEL
;
A
#
# COMPACT_ATOMS: atom_id res chain seq x y z
N MET A 1 -9.34 -29.41 30.86
CA MET A 1 -8.64 -28.15 31.20
C MET A 1 -7.21 -28.40 31.66
N GLU A 2 -6.91 -28.95 32.85
CA GLU A 2 -5.50 -29.17 33.32
C GLU A 2 -4.62 -30.10 32.44
N GLN A 3 -5.17 -30.72 31.39
CA GLN A 3 -4.43 -31.57 30.44
C GLN A 3 -4.52 -31.08 28.98
N GLU A 4 -5.10 -29.91 28.72
CA GLU A 4 -5.36 -29.40 27.36
C GLU A 4 -4.65 -28.06 27.08
N VAL A 5 -4.08 -27.40 28.10
CA VAL A 5 -3.48 -26.06 27.99
C VAL A 5 -2.24 -25.94 28.88
N GLU A 6 -1.11 -25.57 28.28
CA GLU A 6 0.12 -25.13 28.96
C GLU A 6 0.22 -23.59 28.86
N LEU A 7 0.21 -22.90 29.99
CA LEU A 7 0.42 -21.44 30.04
C LEU A 7 1.91 -21.12 29.99
N LEU A 8 2.32 -20.25 29.06
CA LEU A 8 3.73 -19.91 28.84
C LEU A 8 4.14 -18.62 29.53
N ALA A 9 3.40 -17.53 29.28
CA ALA A 9 3.71 -16.19 29.75
C ALA A 9 2.50 -15.27 29.70
N ALA A 10 2.51 -14.19 30.49
CA ALA A 10 1.48 -13.15 30.45
C ALA A 10 2.10 -11.75 30.56
N ARG A 11 1.41 -10.74 30.01
CA ARG A 11 1.82 -9.32 30.13
C ARG A 11 0.59 -8.41 30.22
N VAL A 12 0.66 -7.42 31.11
CA VAL A 12 -0.29 -6.31 31.17
C VAL A 12 0.00 -5.34 30.02
N TYR A 13 -1.04 -4.89 29.32
CA TYR A 13 -0.92 -3.97 28.18
C TYR A 13 -2.11 -3.00 28.13
N GLY A 14 -2.43 -2.48 26.96
CA GLY A 14 -3.68 -1.74 26.70
C GLY A 14 -3.72 -0.34 27.31
N SER A 15 -4.92 0.22 27.41
CA SER A 15 -5.09 1.66 27.72
C SER A 15 -4.50 2.05 29.07
N ARG A 16 -4.63 1.20 30.10
CA ARG A 16 -4.08 1.42 31.45
C ARG A 16 -2.55 1.38 31.55
N SER A 17 -1.85 0.95 30.49
CA SER A 17 -0.39 1.08 30.40
C SER A 17 0.09 2.47 29.96
N ARG A 18 -0.82 3.32 29.48
CA ARG A 18 -0.53 4.65 28.93
C ARG A 18 -1.24 5.75 29.71
N GLN A 19 -0.48 6.70 30.26
CA GLN A 19 -1.02 7.81 31.06
C GLN A 19 -2.06 8.62 30.29
N ASP A 20 -1.87 8.81 28.98
CA ASP A 20 -2.76 9.62 28.15
C ASP A 20 -3.98 8.86 27.62
N LEU A 21 -4.02 7.52 27.64
CA LEU A 21 -5.14 6.76 27.06
C LEU A 21 -6.18 6.24 28.05
N TYR A 22 -5.77 5.94 29.28
CA TYR A 22 -6.69 5.32 30.23
C TYR A 22 -7.81 6.26 30.70
N ARG A 23 -8.94 5.67 31.06
CA ARG A 23 -10.09 6.33 31.67
C ARG A 23 -10.40 5.68 33.02
N GLU A 24 -11.26 6.31 33.81
CA GLU A 24 -11.69 5.73 35.09
C GLU A 24 -12.36 4.36 34.88
N ASP A 25 -13.11 4.21 33.79
CA ASP A 25 -13.88 3.02 33.39
C ASP A 25 -13.11 1.99 32.53
N SER A 26 -11.84 2.25 32.16
CA SER A 26 -11.01 1.27 31.43
C SER A 26 -10.92 -0.07 32.17
N ASP A 27 -10.86 -1.19 31.47
CA ASP A 27 -10.41 -2.47 32.02
C ASP A 27 -8.87 -2.52 32.19
N LEU A 28 -8.41 -3.58 32.85
CA LEU A 28 -7.01 -3.97 32.91
C LEU A 28 -6.77 -5.11 31.91
N ASP A 29 -6.21 -4.76 30.75
CA ASP A 29 -5.89 -5.69 29.69
C ASP A 29 -4.68 -6.58 30.05
N VAL A 30 -4.85 -7.91 29.95
CA VAL A 30 -3.79 -8.90 30.16
C VAL A 30 -3.74 -9.86 28.99
N VAL A 31 -2.63 -9.91 28.25
CA VAL A 31 -2.42 -10.94 27.21
C VAL A 31 -1.77 -12.17 27.84
N LEU A 32 -2.21 -13.36 27.44
CA LEU A 32 -1.80 -14.65 27.99
C LEU A 32 -1.40 -15.61 26.86
N SER A 33 -0.10 -15.88 26.69
CA SER A 33 0.40 -16.87 25.74
C SER A 33 0.24 -18.30 26.30
N TYR A 34 -0.26 -19.21 25.45
CA TYR A 34 -0.46 -20.62 25.78
C TYR A 34 -0.11 -21.56 24.61
N LYS A 35 0.04 -22.85 24.92
CA LYS A 35 0.00 -23.98 23.98
C LYS A 35 -1.15 -24.89 24.34
N GLY A 36 -1.88 -25.41 23.36
CA GLY A 36 -2.98 -26.34 23.59
C GLY A 36 -4.03 -26.29 22.49
N ASP A 37 -4.84 -27.35 22.39
CA ASP A 37 -5.81 -27.53 21.30
C ASP A 37 -7.11 -26.71 21.47
N ILE A 38 -7.23 -25.92 22.55
CA ILE A 38 -8.37 -25.03 22.76
C ILE A 38 -8.28 -23.82 21.81
N ARG A 39 -9.41 -23.46 21.20
CA ARG A 39 -9.52 -22.23 20.41
C ARG A 39 -9.45 -21.00 21.32
N GLU A 40 -8.77 -19.95 20.85
CA GLU A 40 -8.63 -18.67 21.58
C GLU A 40 -9.99 -18.08 22.02
N ASP A 41 -11.02 -18.13 21.15
CA ASP A 41 -12.36 -17.62 21.47
C ASP A 41 -13.03 -18.37 22.62
N SER A 42 -12.87 -19.68 22.64
CA SER A 42 -13.41 -20.58 23.67
C SER A 42 -12.66 -20.40 24.98
N PHE A 43 -11.34 -20.19 24.90
CA PHE A 43 -10.51 -19.93 26.08
C PHE A 43 -10.74 -18.53 26.66
N PHE A 44 -10.89 -17.50 25.81
CA PHE A 44 -11.26 -16.14 26.22
C PHE A 44 -12.57 -16.14 27.00
N ASN A 45 -13.60 -16.82 26.48
CA ASN A 45 -14.88 -16.95 27.17
C ASN A 45 -14.71 -17.66 28.53
N ALA A 46 -13.95 -18.75 28.61
CA ALA A 46 -13.72 -19.47 29.87
C ALA A 46 -12.92 -18.65 30.90
N LEU A 47 -11.94 -17.86 30.47
CA LEU A 47 -11.16 -16.98 31.36
C LEU A 47 -12.00 -15.83 31.92
N ASN A 48 -12.90 -15.27 31.12
CA ASN A 48 -13.67 -14.08 31.47
C ASN A 48 -15.09 -14.39 32.01
N GLU A 49 -15.58 -15.65 31.93
CA GLU A 49 -16.92 -16.09 32.38
C GLU A 49 -17.25 -15.66 33.82
N SER A 50 -16.27 -15.78 34.72
CA SER A 50 -16.46 -15.46 36.13
C SER A 50 -16.39 -13.96 36.48
N GLY A 51 -15.98 -13.11 35.53
CA GLY A 51 -15.84 -11.66 35.72
C GLY A 51 -14.78 -11.30 36.76
N ILE A 52 -13.50 -11.49 36.43
CA ILE A 52 -12.40 -11.14 37.34
C ILE A 52 -12.31 -9.61 37.47
N ALA A 53 -12.23 -9.12 38.72
CA ALA A 53 -11.99 -7.71 39.01
C ALA A 53 -10.97 -7.54 40.15
N MET A 54 -10.06 -6.58 39.99
CA MET A 54 -9.06 -6.22 41.00
C MET A 54 -9.28 -4.77 41.44
N ALA A 55 -9.49 -4.57 42.75
CA ALA A 55 -9.83 -3.26 43.32
C ALA A 55 -11.02 -2.53 42.64
N GLY A 56 -11.96 -3.28 42.05
CA GLY A 56 -13.10 -2.76 41.31
C GLY A 56 -12.86 -2.53 39.81
N ILE A 57 -11.63 -2.67 39.34
CA ILE A 57 -11.27 -2.61 37.91
C ILE A 57 -11.50 -4.00 37.30
N LYS A 58 -12.31 -4.11 36.24
CA LYS A 58 -12.48 -5.34 35.45
C LYS A 58 -11.12 -5.73 34.85
N VAL A 59 -10.78 -7.02 34.92
CA VAL A 59 -9.62 -7.59 34.23
C VAL A 59 -10.12 -8.27 32.96
N ASP A 60 -9.53 -7.95 31.81
CA ASP A 60 -9.83 -8.60 30.53
C ASP A 60 -8.63 -9.44 30.10
N ILE A 61 -8.81 -10.77 30.07
CA ILE A 61 -7.72 -11.69 29.75
C ILE A 61 -7.86 -12.16 28.31
N ASN A 62 -6.91 -11.78 27.46
CA ASN A 62 -6.84 -12.09 26.04
C ASN A 62 -5.82 -13.21 25.78
N PRO A 63 -6.26 -14.47 25.60
CA PRO A 63 -5.35 -15.57 25.33
C PRO A 63 -4.88 -15.55 23.87
N ILE A 64 -3.59 -15.84 23.65
CA ILE A 64 -2.99 -16.03 22.33
C ILE A 64 -2.31 -17.39 22.25
N ALA A 65 -2.55 -18.13 21.17
CA ALA A 65 -1.87 -19.38 20.91
C ALA A 65 -0.47 -19.08 20.37
N GLU A 66 0.58 -19.61 21.01
CA GLU A 66 1.99 -19.36 20.63
C GLU A 66 2.32 -19.88 19.21
N GLU A 67 1.50 -20.81 18.68
CA GLU A 67 1.58 -21.27 17.28
C GLU A 67 1.07 -20.25 16.25
N ARG A 68 0.25 -19.27 16.68
CA ARG A 68 -0.32 -18.22 15.81
C ARG A 68 0.50 -16.95 15.86
N ILE A 69 0.87 -16.50 17.06
CA ILE A 69 1.63 -15.28 17.28
C ILE A 69 2.38 -15.38 18.62
N THR A 70 3.66 -15.01 18.64
CA THR A 70 4.41 -14.98 19.90
C THR A 70 3.96 -13.81 20.76
N LEU A 71 4.11 -13.93 22.09
CA LEU A 71 3.83 -12.81 23.00
C LEU A 71 4.66 -11.54 22.68
N ALA A 72 5.85 -11.70 22.11
CA ALA A 72 6.70 -10.57 21.72
C ALA A 72 6.14 -9.80 20.50
N GLU A 73 5.64 -10.52 19.49
CA GLU A 73 5.04 -9.93 18.30
C GLU A 73 3.70 -9.26 18.62
N TYR A 74 2.83 -9.94 19.36
CA TYR A 74 1.53 -9.38 19.79
C TYR A 74 1.71 -8.05 20.52
N ILE A 75 2.65 -8.00 21.47
CA ILE A 75 2.96 -6.78 22.20
C ILE A 75 3.54 -5.71 21.26
N LYS A 76 4.45 -6.06 20.34
CA LYS A 76 5.01 -5.10 19.38
C LYS A 76 3.93 -4.45 18.51
N GLU A 77 2.92 -5.20 18.09
CA GLU A 77 1.77 -4.68 17.34
C GLU A 77 0.84 -3.84 18.21
N SER A 78 0.56 -4.29 19.43
CA SER A 78 -0.28 -3.57 20.38
C SER A 78 0.34 -2.22 20.80
N GLU A 79 1.65 -2.18 21.06
CA GLU A 79 2.37 -0.95 21.41
C GLU A 79 2.31 0.06 20.24
N LYS A 80 2.49 -0.38 18.98
CA LYS A 80 2.28 0.50 17.80
C LYS A 80 0.86 1.06 17.73
N TYR A 81 -0.16 0.25 18.05
CA TYR A 81 -1.55 0.72 18.08
C TYR A 81 -1.76 1.76 19.18
N LEU A 82 -1.20 1.54 20.37
CA LEU A 82 -1.27 2.51 21.48
C LEU A 82 -0.56 3.82 21.11
N ASP A 83 0.63 3.76 20.50
CA ASP A 83 1.36 4.93 19.99
C ASP A 83 0.50 5.75 19.00
N GLN A 84 -0.26 5.09 18.10
CA GLN A 84 -1.21 5.77 17.21
C GLN A 84 -2.36 6.44 17.96
N GLN A 85 -2.91 5.80 19.01
CA GLN A 85 -3.97 6.42 19.81
C GLN A 85 -3.45 7.61 20.62
N GLU A 86 -2.22 7.56 21.12
CA GLU A 86 -1.59 8.69 21.83
C GLU A 86 -1.34 9.87 20.88
N ILE A 87 -0.87 9.61 19.66
CA ILE A 87 -0.72 10.65 18.62
C ILE A 87 -2.09 11.25 18.25
N LYS A 88 -3.13 10.43 18.05
CA LYS A 88 -4.50 10.91 17.75
C LYS A 88 -5.06 11.76 18.88
N LYS A 89 -4.87 11.36 20.14
CA LYS A 89 -5.28 12.18 21.28
C LYS A 89 -4.50 13.49 21.34
N LEU A 90 -3.18 13.46 21.14
CA LEU A 90 -2.37 14.67 21.09
C LEU A 90 -2.84 15.62 19.97
N ALA A 91 -3.19 15.11 18.79
CA ALA A 91 -3.76 15.91 17.71
C ALA A 91 -5.09 16.57 18.10
N VAL A 92 -5.98 15.86 18.80
CA VAL A 92 -7.21 16.43 19.39
C VAL A 92 -6.89 17.51 20.42
N ASP A 93 -5.93 17.28 21.31
CA ASP A 93 -5.57 18.23 22.36
C ASP A 93 -4.89 19.50 21.78
N LEU A 94 -4.09 19.37 20.72
CA LEU A 94 -3.53 20.48 19.96
C LEU A 94 -4.61 21.31 19.24
N ASP A 95 -5.59 20.64 18.62
CA ASP A 95 -6.71 21.29 17.97
C ASP A 95 -7.61 22.04 18.96
N ASN A 96 -7.95 21.40 20.10
CA ASN A 96 -8.64 22.04 21.22
C ASN A 96 -7.92 23.32 21.65
N PHE A 97 -6.61 23.23 21.88
CA PHE A 97 -5.81 24.37 22.31
C PHE A 97 -5.74 25.48 21.25
N SER A 98 -5.67 25.12 19.97
CA SER A 98 -5.72 26.11 18.87
C SER A 98 -7.06 26.85 18.80
N TYR A 99 -8.17 26.19 19.12
CA TYR A 99 -9.49 26.82 19.22
C TYR A 99 -9.61 27.75 20.43
N ASP A 100 -9.05 27.35 21.58
CA ASP A 100 -9.12 28.11 22.82
C ASP A 100 -8.23 29.38 22.80
N VAL A 101 -7.06 29.32 22.13
CA VAL A 101 -6.12 30.45 22.02
C VAL A 101 -6.63 31.57 21.09
N ASP A 102 -7.12 31.23 19.90
CA ASP A 102 -7.81 32.21 19.03
C ASP A 102 -9.02 31.60 18.31
N THR A 103 -10.15 31.60 19.02
CA THR A 103 -11.44 31.12 18.50
C THR A 103 -11.88 31.84 17.23
N TYR A 104 -11.51 33.11 17.01
CA TYR A 104 -11.94 33.86 15.82
C TYR A 104 -11.11 33.47 14.61
N GLU A 105 -9.77 33.47 14.73
CA GLU A 105 -8.87 33.06 13.65
C GLU A 105 -9.02 31.57 13.31
N TYR A 106 -9.32 30.72 14.30
CA TYR A 106 -9.65 29.30 14.10
C TYR A 106 -10.92 29.14 13.25
N ASN A 107 -12.04 29.77 13.61
CA ASN A 107 -13.30 29.64 12.87
C ASN A 107 -13.25 30.23 11.44
N ASP A 108 -12.33 31.17 11.18
CA ASP A 108 -12.07 31.71 9.84
C ASP A 108 -11.13 30.81 8.98
N THR A 109 -10.52 29.76 9.55
CA THR A 109 -9.51 28.93 8.87
C THR A 109 -9.77 27.42 8.90
N VAL A 110 -10.52 26.92 9.88
CA VAL A 110 -10.87 25.51 10.03
C VAL A 110 -12.35 25.31 9.73
N GLU A 111 -12.65 24.80 8.52
CA GLU A 111 -14.03 24.50 8.09
C GLU A 111 -14.54 23.17 8.67
N ASN A 112 -13.67 22.16 8.80
CA ASN A 112 -13.98 20.87 9.38
C ASN A 112 -12.92 20.47 10.42
N ARG A 113 -13.39 20.27 11.67
CA ARG A 113 -12.58 19.89 12.82
C ARG A 113 -12.04 18.46 12.73
N GLU A 114 -12.80 17.54 12.16
CA GLU A 114 -12.39 16.13 12.02
C GLU A 114 -11.21 16.03 11.04
N GLU A 115 -11.31 16.69 9.89
CA GLU A 115 -10.22 16.80 8.89
C GLU A 115 -8.97 17.49 9.46
N GLN A 116 -9.14 18.53 10.30
CA GLN A 116 -8.02 19.22 10.93
C GLN A 116 -7.28 18.33 11.96
N VAL A 117 -8.01 17.55 12.76
CA VAL A 117 -7.42 16.55 13.68
C VAL A 117 -6.74 15.41 12.92
N GLU A 118 -7.33 14.93 11.82
CA GLU A 118 -6.73 13.92 10.95
C GLU A 118 -5.41 14.42 10.36
N LYS A 119 -5.40 15.63 9.81
CA LYS A 119 -4.19 16.28 9.28
C LYS A 119 -3.11 16.50 10.34
N LEU A 120 -3.47 16.94 11.56
CA LEU A 120 -2.52 17.04 12.68
C LEU A 120 -1.93 15.67 13.05
N THR A 121 -2.76 14.62 13.04
CA THR A 121 -2.32 13.23 13.25
C THR A 121 -1.32 12.81 12.16
N GLU A 122 -1.62 13.10 10.89
CA GLU A 122 -0.72 12.83 9.76
C GLU A 122 0.59 13.61 9.86
N ASP A 123 0.57 14.90 10.20
CA ASP A 123 1.78 15.72 10.31
C ASP A 123 2.69 15.20 11.45
N ILE A 124 2.14 14.74 12.57
CA ILE A 124 2.91 14.07 13.64
C ILE A 124 3.49 12.73 13.15
N LEU A 125 2.68 11.87 12.52
CA LEU A 125 3.14 10.58 11.97
C LEU A 125 4.21 10.74 10.86
N ASN A 126 4.19 11.86 10.14
CA ASN A 126 5.20 12.19 9.12
C ASN A 126 6.40 12.99 9.67
N LYS A 127 6.48 13.21 11.00
CA LYS A 127 7.51 14.04 11.67
C LYS A 127 7.60 15.47 11.12
N LYS A 128 6.49 16.02 10.65
CA LYS A 128 6.33 17.42 10.18
C LYS A 128 5.89 18.34 11.34
N THR A 129 6.48 18.14 12.51
CA THR A 129 6.03 18.74 13.78
C THR A 129 6.60 20.14 14.03
N GLU A 130 7.62 20.57 13.29
CA GLU A 130 8.35 21.83 13.52
C GLU A 130 7.41 23.05 13.55
N THR A 131 6.45 23.18 12.63
CA THR A 131 5.49 24.31 12.64
C THR A 131 4.55 24.29 13.84
N ILE A 132 4.30 23.12 14.42
CA ILE A 132 3.49 22.97 15.64
C ILE A 132 4.35 23.36 16.85
N LYS A 133 5.62 22.94 16.90
CA LYS A 133 6.58 23.33 17.94
C LYS A 133 6.80 24.84 17.98
N ASP A 134 7.05 25.47 16.82
CA ASP A 134 7.25 26.92 16.70
C ASP A 134 6.05 27.69 17.26
N TRP A 135 4.83 27.28 16.92
CA TRP A 135 3.59 27.89 17.43
C TRP A 135 3.42 27.68 18.94
N LEU A 136 3.66 26.48 19.46
CA LEU A 136 3.60 26.21 20.91
C LEU A 136 4.64 27.02 21.68
N LEU A 137 5.83 27.22 21.12
CA LEU A 137 6.87 28.09 21.68
C LEU A 137 6.40 29.55 21.73
N GLU A 138 5.91 30.09 20.60
CA GLU A 138 5.35 31.46 20.48
C GLU A 138 4.27 31.70 21.55
N VAL A 139 3.27 30.81 21.66
CA VAL A 139 2.21 30.92 22.67
C VAL A 139 2.77 30.84 24.10
N SER A 140 3.82 30.04 24.33
CA SER A 140 4.44 29.90 25.66
C SER A 140 5.37 31.04 26.09
N GLU A 141 5.71 31.95 25.17
CA GLU A 141 6.55 33.13 25.40
C GLU A 141 5.77 34.44 25.30
N GLU A 142 4.76 34.53 24.42
CA GLU A 142 4.03 35.77 24.12
C GLU A 142 2.62 35.85 24.73
N SER A 143 2.04 34.76 25.24
CA SER A 143 0.71 34.83 25.87
C SER A 143 0.75 35.47 27.26
N ASP A 144 -0.12 36.47 27.46
CA ASP A 144 -0.40 37.10 28.77
C ASP A 144 -1.24 36.18 29.70
N ILE A 145 -1.64 34.98 29.25
CA ILE A 145 -2.53 34.06 29.96
C ILE A 145 -1.75 32.86 30.51
N ASP A 146 -1.60 32.78 31.83
CA ASP A 146 -0.84 31.72 32.53
C ASP A 146 -1.28 30.29 32.16
N SER A 147 -2.58 30.05 31.94
CA SER A 147 -3.10 28.72 31.54
C SER A 147 -2.57 28.27 30.19
N ASP A 148 -2.42 29.22 29.26
CA ASP A 148 -2.04 28.94 27.89
C ASP A 148 -0.55 28.65 27.83
N VAL A 149 0.25 29.40 28.58
CA VAL A 149 1.69 29.16 28.76
C VAL A 149 1.95 27.77 29.36
N ILE A 150 1.16 27.34 30.35
CA ILE A 150 1.27 26.00 30.95
C ILE A 150 0.86 24.92 29.93
N THR A 151 -0.26 25.12 29.24
CA THR A 151 -0.82 24.15 28.29
C THR A 151 0.07 23.98 27.06
N ALA A 152 0.58 25.08 26.49
CA ALA A 152 1.52 25.07 25.36
C ALA A 152 2.80 24.28 25.68
N ARG A 153 3.39 24.50 26.87
CA ARG A 153 4.58 23.75 27.32
C ARG A 153 4.29 22.26 27.55
N SER A 154 3.10 21.94 28.08
CA SER A 154 2.69 20.54 28.26
C SER A 154 2.48 19.83 26.91
N LEU A 155 1.86 20.50 25.94
CA LEU A 155 1.67 19.97 24.58
C LEU A 155 3.00 19.84 23.83
N LEU A 156 3.92 20.79 23.99
CA LEU A 156 5.26 20.74 23.41
C LEU A 156 6.04 19.52 23.93
N SER A 157 6.06 19.30 25.25
CA SER A 157 6.71 18.13 25.85
C SER A 157 6.11 16.82 25.32
N ARG A 158 4.78 16.71 25.23
CA ARG A 158 4.11 15.51 24.69
C ARG A 158 4.47 15.30 23.22
N LEU A 159 4.54 16.37 22.43
CA LEU A 159 4.94 16.33 21.02
C LEU A 159 6.38 15.84 20.84
N GLU A 160 7.32 16.33 21.66
CA GLU A 160 8.72 15.85 21.69
C GLU A 160 8.83 14.39 22.12
N ASP A 161 8.04 13.95 23.11
CA ASP A 161 8.03 12.56 23.55
C ASP A 161 7.48 11.60 22.48
N THR A 162 6.55 12.04 21.61
CA THR A 162 6.09 11.22 20.47
C THR A 162 7.24 10.81 19.53
N GLU A 163 8.29 11.62 19.39
CA GLU A 163 9.39 11.32 18.47
C GLU A 163 10.17 10.05 18.83
N ARG A 164 10.00 9.57 20.08
CA ARG A 164 10.60 8.36 20.65
C ARG A 164 9.68 7.13 20.59
N PHE A 165 8.47 7.25 20.05
CA PHE A 165 7.50 6.15 19.98
C PHE A 165 7.98 5.02 19.04
N SER A 166 7.66 3.77 19.39
CA SER A 166 8.09 2.58 18.64
C SER A 166 7.37 2.40 17.31
N ILE A 167 6.29 3.16 17.04
CA ILE A 167 5.79 3.31 15.67
C ILE A 167 6.83 3.92 14.70
N PHE A 168 7.79 4.70 15.21
CA PHE A 168 8.88 5.27 14.42
C PHE A 168 10.14 4.40 14.39
N ASP A 169 10.18 3.33 15.18
CA ASP A 169 11.21 2.30 15.02
C ASP A 169 11.02 1.66 13.65
N LYS A 170 11.96 1.95 12.75
CA LYS A 170 12.06 1.21 11.49
C LYS A 170 12.00 -0.26 11.82
N GLN A 171 11.00 -0.95 11.25
CA GLN A 171 11.12 -2.39 11.19
C GLN A 171 12.47 -2.67 10.49
N PRO A 172 13.24 -3.72 10.87
CA PRO A 172 13.91 -4.44 9.80
C PRO A 172 12.78 -4.75 8.82
N GLU A 173 12.87 -4.24 7.59
CA GLU A 173 11.91 -4.62 6.56
C GLU A 173 11.80 -6.14 6.66
N GLN A 174 10.59 -6.64 6.91
CA GLN A 174 10.31 -8.01 6.48
C GLN A 174 10.66 -7.95 5.01
N GLU A 175 11.75 -8.63 4.64
CA GLU A 175 12.18 -8.71 3.25
C GLU A 175 10.92 -9.08 2.48
N GLN A 176 10.43 -8.13 1.66
CA GLN A 176 9.40 -8.40 0.67
C GLN A 176 9.85 -9.71 0.02
N PRO A 177 9.09 -10.82 0.15
CA PRO A 177 9.61 -12.13 -0.20
C PRO A 177 10.17 -12.02 -1.61
N GLU A 178 11.48 -12.33 -1.77
CA GLU A 178 12.22 -12.01 -3.00
C GLU A 178 11.35 -12.37 -4.19
N ALA A 179 11.01 -11.38 -5.02
CA ALA A 179 9.94 -11.50 -6.00
C ALA A 179 9.96 -12.88 -6.68
N THR A 180 8.88 -13.63 -6.54
CA THR A 180 8.82 -15.00 -7.07
C THR A 180 7.95 -15.05 -8.31
N ILE A 181 8.25 -15.99 -9.19
CA ILE A 181 7.45 -16.28 -10.38
C ILE A 181 7.12 -17.76 -10.38
N SER A 182 5.84 -18.08 -10.49
CA SER A 182 5.37 -19.47 -10.63
C SER A 182 4.71 -19.63 -12.00
N PHE A 183 4.62 -20.87 -12.48
CA PHE A 183 4.04 -21.18 -13.79
C PHE A 183 2.83 -22.09 -13.68
N TYR A 184 1.94 -21.98 -14.67
CA TYR A 184 0.82 -22.89 -14.88
C TYR A 184 0.79 -23.39 -16.33
N VAL A 185 0.16 -24.55 -16.51
CA VAL A 185 -0.09 -25.18 -17.81
C VAL A 185 -1.59 -25.43 -17.93
N ALA A 186 -2.18 -25.05 -19.06
CA ALA A 186 -3.57 -25.33 -19.36
C ALA A 186 -3.72 -26.03 -20.72
N GLU A 187 -4.63 -26.99 -20.80
CA GLU A 187 -5.07 -27.60 -22.06
C GLU A 187 -5.79 -26.58 -22.96
N CYS A 188 -6.44 -25.57 -22.38
CA CYS A 188 -7.09 -24.48 -23.11
C CYS A 188 -6.82 -23.12 -22.45
N MET A 189 -5.99 -22.27 -23.07
CA MET A 189 -5.70 -20.93 -22.54
C MET A 189 -6.92 -19.98 -22.53
N GLU A 190 -7.91 -20.21 -23.40
CA GLU A 190 -9.14 -19.40 -23.44
C GLU A 190 -10.06 -19.69 -22.24
N PHE A 191 -10.07 -20.94 -21.78
CA PHE A 191 -10.83 -21.39 -20.62
C PHE A 191 -10.00 -22.38 -19.78
N PRO A 192 -9.01 -21.91 -18.98
CA PRO A 192 -8.07 -22.78 -18.27
C PRO A 192 -8.72 -23.84 -17.37
N VAL A 193 -9.90 -23.53 -16.83
CA VAL A 193 -10.70 -24.40 -15.94
C VAL A 193 -11.47 -25.51 -16.71
N MET A 194 -11.52 -25.46 -18.04
CA MET A 194 -12.30 -26.41 -18.88
C MET A 194 -11.45 -27.53 -19.52
N GLY A 195 -10.32 -27.89 -18.91
CA GLY A 195 -9.46 -28.98 -19.39
C GLY A 195 -8.45 -29.43 -18.34
N GLU A 196 -7.40 -30.12 -18.76
CA GLU A 196 -6.27 -30.42 -17.88
C GLU A 196 -5.50 -29.13 -17.50
N TYR A 197 -5.32 -28.90 -16.20
CA TYR A 197 -4.73 -27.68 -15.65
C TYR A 197 -3.82 -28.01 -14.46
N HIS A 198 -2.63 -27.41 -14.42
CA HIS A 198 -1.61 -27.60 -13.37
C HIS A 198 -0.95 -26.25 -13.07
N ASN A 199 -0.74 -25.89 -11.79
CA ASN A 199 -0.17 -24.60 -11.38
C ASN A 199 0.88 -24.74 -10.26
N ASN A 200 1.46 -23.61 -9.84
CA ASN A 200 2.57 -23.53 -8.89
C ASN A 200 3.80 -24.37 -9.31
N LEU A 201 4.14 -24.31 -10.60
CA LEU A 201 5.22 -25.08 -11.23
C LEU A 201 6.48 -24.23 -11.44
N THR A 202 7.63 -24.90 -11.54
CA THR A 202 8.80 -24.33 -12.24
C THR A 202 8.57 -24.30 -13.76
N LEU A 203 9.35 -23.50 -14.49
CA LEU A 203 9.24 -23.40 -15.95
C LEU A 203 9.56 -24.75 -16.63
N GLU A 204 10.53 -25.48 -16.11
CA GLU A 204 10.95 -26.80 -16.59
C GLU A 204 9.86 -27.86 -16.38
N GLU A 205 9.15 -27.82 -15.25
CA GLU A 205 7.99 -28.68 -14.99
C GLU A 205 6.81 -28.32 -15.88
N ALA A 206 6.55 -27.02 -16.08
CA ALA A 206 5.51 -26.54 -16.97
C ALA A 206 5.75 -26.99 -18.42
N ILE A 207 6.99 -26.87 -18.93
CA ILE A 207 7.38 -27.39 -20.25
C ILE A 207 7.13 -28.90 -20.35
N LYS A 208 7.54 -29.67 -19.35
CA LYS A 208 7.38 -31.13 -19.33
C LYS A 208 5.91 -31.57 -19.35
N ILE A 209 5.06 -30.90 -18.58
CA ILE A 209 3.61 -31.15 -18.57
C ILE A 209 3.00 -30.73 -19.91
N TYR A 210 3.35 -29.55 -20.43
CA TYR A 210 2.90 -29.05 -21.74
C TYR A 210 3.24 -30.02 -22.89
N GLU A 211 4.40 -30.66 -22.89
CA GLU A 211 4.76 -31.69 -23.87
C GLU A 211 3.92 -32.97 -23.72
N SER A 212 3.53 -33.33 -22.50
CA SER A 212 2.73 -34.53 -22.22
C SER A 212 1.26 -34.43 -22.63
N ILE A 213 0.70 -33.21 -22.74
CA ILE A 213 -0.69 -32.99 -23.19
C ILE A 213 -0.83 -33.39 -24.67
N PRO A 214 -1.64 -34.42 -25.01
CA PRO A 214 -1.73 -34.93 -26.38
C PRO A 214 -2.31 -33.90 -27.37
N ALA A 215 -1.61 -33.69 -28.48
CA ALA A 215 -2.04 -32.76 -29.55
C ALA A 215 -3.36 -33.17 -30.25
N GLU A 216 -3.83 -34.40 -30.01
CA GLU A 216 -5.06 -34.98 -30.56
C GLU A 216 -6.33 -34.49 -29.85
N ARG A 217 -6.21 -33.83 -28.69
CA ARG A 217 -7.34 -33.22 -27.95
C ARG A 217 -7.75 -31.90 -28.62
N LEU A 218 -8.52 -32.01 -29.71
CA LEU A 218 -8.89 -30.98 -30.70
C LEU A 218 -9.59 -29.69 -30.21
N HIS A 219 -9.81 -29.50 -28.91
CA HIS A 219 -10.71 -28.45 -28.38
C HIS A 219 -10.07 -27.47 -27.40
N GLY A 220 -8.79 -27.62 -27.09
CA GLY A 220 -8.02 -26.68 -26.28
C GLY A 220 -6.81 -26.13 -27.01
N ILE A 221 -6.65 -24.80 -27.03
CA ILE A 221 -5.38 -24.18 -27.41
C ILE A 221 -4.47 -24.26 -26.19
N LYS A 222 -3.65 -25.31 -26.10
CA LYS A 222 -2.77 -25.49 -24.94
C LYS A 222 -1.68 -24.44 -24.85
N GLY A 223 -1.25 -24.13 -23.63
CA GLY A 223 -0.24 -23.13 -23.37
C GLY A 223 0.33 -23.18 -21.96
N ILE A 224 1.20 -22.21 -21.68
CA ILE A 224 1.88 -22.00 -20.41
C ILE A 224 1.65 -20.53 -20.03
N GLY A 225 1.38 -20.27 -18.77
CA GLY A 225 1.35 -18.92 -18.21
C GLY A 225 2.17 -18.80 -16.93
N PHE A 226 2.25 -17.59 -16.41
CA PHE A 226 2.98 -17.25 -15.20
C PHE A 226 2.09 -16.46 -14.24
N ASP A 227 2.45 -16.50 -12.96
CA ASP A 227 1.93 -15.64 -11.90
C ASP A 227 3.15 -14.98 -11.22
N LEU A 228 3.14 -13.65 -11.14
CA LEU A 228 4.23 -12.85 -10.59
C LEU A 228 3.84 -12.37 -9.18
N GLN A 229 4.62 -12.79 -8.19
CA GLN A 229 4.38 -12.51 -6.78
C GLN A 229 5.51 -11.61 -6.29
N ASP A 230 5.40 -10.31 -6.58
CA ASP A 230 6.38 -9.27 -6.25
C ASP A 230 5.84 -8.17 -5.31
N GLY A 231 4.59 -8.33 -4.84
CA GLY A 231 3.94 -7.44 -3.88
C GLY A 231 3.00 -6.38 -4.47
N ASP A 232 2.85 -6.30 -5.80
CA ASP A 232 1.89 -5.37 -6.43
C ASP A 232 0.49 -6.01 -6.60
N GLU A 233 -0.45 -5.64 -5.71
CA GLU A 233 -1.85 -6.08 -5.74
C GLU A 233 -2.59 -5.72 -7.06
N ASN A 234 -2.08 -4.78 -7.87
CA ASN A 234 -2.71 -4.42 -9.15
C ASN A 234 -2.36 -5.40 -10.28
N TYR A 235 -1.30 -6.19 -10.11
CA TYR A 235 -0.78 -7.14 -11.12
C TYR A 235 -0.74 -8.59 -10.61
N SER A 236 -1.28 -8.87 -9.42
CA SER A 236 -1.41 -10.23 -8.91
C SER A 236 -2.32 -11.09 -9.80
N GLY A 237 -1.86 -12.29 -10.16
CA GLY A 237 -2.66 -13.29 -10.87
C GLY A 237 -2.06 -13.79 -12.18
N GLU A 238 -2.73 -14.81 -12.72
CA GLU A 238 -2.26 -15.59 -13.86
C GLU A 238 -2.31 -14.83 -15.19
N TYR A 239 -1.17 -14.76 -15.89
CA TYR A 239 -1.01 -14.15 -17.21
C TYR A 239 -0.43 -15.14 -18.24
N GLU A 240 -0.80 -14.99 -19.51
CA GLU A 240 -0.31 -15.90 -20.57
C GLU A 240 1.15 -15.63 -20.95
N LEU A 241 2.02 -16.66 -20.86
CA LEU A 241 3.38 -16.61 -21.38
C LEU A 241 3.41 -17.05 -22.85
N MET A 242 2.76 -18.18 -23.15
CA MET A 242 2.81 -18.85 -24.45
C MET A 242 1.51 -19.61 -24.72
N SER A 243 1.03 -19.55 -25.95
CA SER A 243 -0.13 -20.32 -26.43
C SER A 243 0.17 -20.88 -27.82
N ALA A 244 -0.09 -22.18 -28.05
CA ALA A 244 0.20 -22.89 -29.30
C ALA A 244 1.62 -22.66 -29.86
N ASP A 245 2.65 -22.92 -29.06
CA ASP A 245 4.08 -22.70 -29.38
C ASP A 245 4.42 -21.25 -29.81
N ARG A 246 3.60 -20.26 -29.43
CA ARG A 246 3.85 -18.83 -29.65
C ARG A 246 3.83 -18.04 -28.35
N ILE A 247 4.94 -17.38 -28.05
CA ILE A 247 5.08 -16.53 -26.87
C ILE A 247 4.27 -15.26 -27.06
N ARG A 248 3.53 -14.83 -26.04
CA ARG A 248 2.67 -13.63 -26.05
C ARG A 248 3.46 -12.34 -25.76
N ARG A 249 4.74 -12.28 -26.19
CA ARG A 249 5.70 -11.19 -25.89
C ARG A 249 5.11 -9.81 -26.14
N ASP A 250 4.46 -9.61 -27.29
CA ASP A 250 3.84 -8.33 -27.66
C ASP A 250 2.78 -7.83 -26.65
N LEU A 251 2.09 -8.72 -25.94
CA LEU A 251 1.08 -8.37 -24.93
C LEU A 251 1.69 -8.21 -23.53
N ILE A 252 2.72 -8.97 -23.21
CA ILE A 252 3.49 -8.82 -21.97
C ILE A 252 4.21 -7.46 -22.00
N ASP A 253 4.85 -7.10 -23.11
CA ASP A 253 5.58 -5.84 -23.29
C ASP A 253 4.66 -4.59 -23.40
N MET A 254 3.33 -4.77 -23.49
CA MET A 254 2.35 -3.69 -23.34
C MET A 254 2.08 -3.33 -21.87
N ILE A 255 2.43 -4.20 -20.92
CA ILE A 255 2.28 -3.97 -19.48
C ILE A 255 3.65 -3.56 -18.93
N PRO A 256 3.87 -2.29 -18.55
CA PRO A 256 5.20 -1.81 -18.12
C PRO A 256 5.79 -2.61 -16.97
N HIS A 257 4.96 -2.99 -16.00
CA HIS A 257 5.32 -3.79 -14.83
C HIS A 257 5.94 -5.16 -15.24
N TYR A 258 5.28 -5.95 -16.09
CA TYR A 258 5.84 -7.22 -16.59
C TYR A 258 7.01 -7.02 -17.56
N LYS A 259 7.03 -5.93 -18.32
CA LYS A 259 8.14 -5.58 -19.22
C LYS A 259 9.44 -5.31 -18.46
N GLU A 260 9.34 -4.62 -17.32
CA GLU A 260 10.48 -4.21 -16.50
C GLU A 260 10.89 -5.30 -15.48
N SER A 261 10.03 -6.28 -15.20
CA SER A 261 10.32 -7.42 -14.32
C SER A 261 11.44 -8.34 -14.88
N PRO A 262 12.58 -8.48 -14.17
CA PRO A 262 13.67 -9.37 -14.59
C PRO A 262 13.26 -10.85 -14.67
N LEU A 263 12.30 -11.27 -13.85
CA LEU A 263 11.80 -12.64 -13.76
C LEU A 263 10.96 -13.00 -14.99
N VAL A 264 10.07 -12.11 -15.39
CA VAL A 264 9.24 -12.30 -16.60
C VAL A 264 10.12 -12.27 -17.85
N GLN A 265 11.08 -11.33 -17.94
CA GLN A 265 12.00 -11.29 -19.08
C GLN A 265 12.92 -12.53 -19.14
N LYS A 266 13.35 -13.07 -17.99
CA LYS A 266 14.05 -14.37 -17.93
C LYS A 266 13.15 -15.51 -18.40
N ALA A 267 11.90 -15.58 -17.93
CA ALA A 267 10.95 -16.61 -18.33
C ALA A 267 10.67 -16.60 -19.84
N ILE A 268 10.56 -15.42 -20.45
CA ILE A 268 10.45 -15.27 -21.89
C ILE A 268 11.71 -15.80 -22.60
N ALA A 269 12.92 -15.39 -22.17
CA ALA A 269 14.16 -15.83 -22.79
C ALA A 269 14.40 -17.35 -22.69
N ASP A 270 14.09 -17.95 -21.54
CA ASP A 270 14.16 -19.40 -21.33
C ASP A 270 13.14 -20.16 -22.21
N MET A 271 11.93 -19.59 -22.41
CA MET A 271 10.91 -20.13 -23.30
C MET A 271 11.26 -19.96 -24.79
N GLU A 272 11.87 -18.83 -25.19
CA GLU A 272 12.40 -18.60 -26.55
C GLU A 272 13.44 -19.67 -26.89
N LYS A 273 14.38 -19.92 -25.97
CA LYS A 273 15.38 -20.98 -26.09
C LYS A 273 14.75 -22.38 -26.21
N TYR A 274 13.75 -22.69 -25.39
CA TYR A 274 13.03 -23.97 -25.49
C TYR A 274 12.40 -24.16 -26.88
N LEU A 275 11.72 -23.14 -27.40
CA LEU A 275 11.10 -23.20 -28.72
C LEU A 275 12.14 -23.33 -29.83
N ASP A 276 13.27 -22.62 -29.76
CA ASP A 276 14.36 -22.76 -30.75
C ASP A 276 14.95 -24.18 -30.75
N GLU A 277 15.20 -24.76 -29.56
CA GLU A 277 15.65 -26.16 -29.45
C GLU A 277 14.61 -27.15 -29.99
N LYS A 278 13.32 -26.93 -29.72
CA LYS A 278 12.20 -27.76 -30.21
C LYS A 278 12.13 -27.72 -31.74
N HIS A 279 12.11 -26.54 -32.35
CA HIS A 279 12.08 -26.37 -33.80
C HIS A 279 13.39 -26.86 -34.48
N GLY A 280 14.52 -26.84 -33.77
CA GLY A 280 15.76 -27.48 -34.20
C GLY A 280 15.65 -29.00 -34.30
N ARG A 281 15.12 -29.65 -33.25
CA ARG A 281 14.90 -31.11 -33.22
C ARG A 281 13.90 -31.57 -34.28
N VAL A 282 12.81 -30.82 -34.48
CA VAL A 282 11.80 -31.13 -35.53
C VAL A 282 12.45 -31.19 -36.92
N LYS A 283 13.35 -30.26 -37.25
CA LYS A 283 14.05 -30.25 -38.54
C LYS A 283 14.96 -31.48 -38.73
N GLU A 284 15.68 -31.92 -37.70
CA GLU A 284 16.49 -33.15 -37.80
C GLU A 284 15.62 -34.40 -38.06
N THR A 285 14.42 -34.46 -37.48
CA THR A 285 13.46 -35.54 -37.79
C THR A 285 12.80 -35.38 -39.17
N GLU A 286 12.47 -34.17 -39.62
CA GLU A 286 11.85 -33.94 -40.94
C GLU A 286 12.81 -34.27 -42.10
N TYR A 287 14.11 -33.99 -41.96
CA TYR A 287 15.12 -34.37 -42.96
C TYR A 287 15.29 -35.89 -43.14
N THR A 288 14.77 -36.72 -42.23
CA THR A 288 14.74 -38.19 -42.39
C THR A 288 13.40 -38.73 -42.91
N THR A 289 12.36 -37.90 -43.04
CA THR A 289 11.02 -38.33 -43.51
C THR A 289 10.53 -37.65 -44.81
N GLU A 290 11.02 -36.47 -45.19
CA GLU A 290 10.62 -35.80 -46.45
C GLU A 290 11.32 -36.32 -47.73
N THR A 291 11.56 -37.64 -47.80
CA THR A 291 11.70 -38.33 -49.10
C THR A 291 10.50 -39.26 -49.28
N VAL A 292 9.31 -38.72 -49.57
CA VAL A 292 8.18 -39.36 -50.28
C VAL A 292 6.94 -38.42 -50.31
N ILE A 293 6.46 -38.06 -51.52
CA ILE A 293 5.22 -37.31 -51.86
C ILE A 293 5.22 -35.79 -51.49
N GLY A 294 4.77 -34.84 -52.32
CA GLY A 294 4.34 -34.93 -53.72
C GLY A 294 3.25 -33.93 -54.15
N SER A 295 3.63 -32.72 -54.59
CA SER A 295 2.90 -31.78 -55.49
C SER A 295 1.56 -31.14 -55.04
N GLY A 296 1.33 -29.83 -55.34
CA GLY A 296 -0.05 -29.27 -55.28
C GLY A 296 -0.33 -27.75 -55.25
N GLN A 297 0.22 -26.93 -56.16
CA GLN A 297 -0.36 -25.65 -56.65
C GLN A 297 -0.58 -24.39 -55.73
N LYS A 298 -0.40 -23.23 -56.39
CA LYS A 298 -0.61 -21.80 -56.03
C LYS A 298 -1.50 -21.19 -57.16
N PRO A 299 -1.81 -19.87 -57.28
CA PRO A 299 -2.01 -18.74 -56.34
C PRO A 299 -3.20 -17.78 -56.74
N SER A 300 -3.27 -16.59 -56.08
CA SER A 300 -3.83 -15.28 -56.58
C SER A 300 -5.37 -15.07 -56.53
N ALA A 301 -5.93 -13.84 -56.53
CA ALA A 301 -5.40 -12.47 -56.71
C ALA A 301 -6.30 -11.42 -55.96
N VAL A 302 -5.77 -10.33 -55.37
CA VAL A 302 -5.70 -8.91 -55.86
C VAL A 302 -6.98 -8.05 -55.70
N ALA A 303 -6.79 -6.77 -55.34
CA ALA A 303 -7.79 -5.80 -54.85
C ALA A 303 -8.19 -4.67 -55.84
N ALA A 304 -9.27 -3.94 -55.54
CA ALA A 304 -9.69 -2.62 -56.09
C ALA A 304 -10.96 -2.11 -55.35
N ASP A 305 -11.37 -0.82 -55.26
CA ASP A 305 -10.73 0.51 -55.41
C ASP A 305 -11.77 1.65 -55.10
N ARG A 306 -11.39 2.76 -54.42
CA ARG A 306 -11.99 4.15 -54.39
C ARG A 306 -13.50 4.39 -54.05
N ARG A 307 -14.01 5.60 -53.71
CA ARG A 307 -13.53 6.90 -53.10
C ARG A 307 -14.74 7.89 -52.99
N ALA A 308 -14.58 9.00 -52.23
CA ALA A 308 -15.40 10.24 -52.15
C ALA A 308 -16.47 10.26 -51.03
N GLU A 309 -16.35 11.06 -49.96
CA GLU A 309 -16.43 12.54 -49.81
C GLU A 309 -17.87 13.09 -49.69
N GLN A 310 -18.25 13.54 -48.48
CA GLN A 310 -18.82 14.88 -48.22
C GLN A 310 -19.12 15.14 -46.73
N GLU A 311 -18.65 16.29 -46.25
CA GLU A 311 -19.13 17.08 -45.08
C GLU A 311 -19.58 18.46 -45.64
N PRO A 312 -20.19 19.43 -44.90
CA PRO A 312 -20.26 19.59 -43.43
C PRO A 312 -21.64 20.05 -42.88
N VAL A 313 -21.73 20.42 -41.58
CA VAL A 313 -22.17 21.76 -41.06
C VAL A 313 -22.57 21.73 -39.55
N SER A 314 -22.15 22.78 -38.83
CA SER A 314 -22.22 23.03 -37.39
C SER A 314 -23.59 23.47 -36.82
N VAL A 315 -23.82 23.24 -35.50
CA VAL A 315 -24.60 24.12 -34.57
C VAL A 315 -23.93 24.10 -33.17
N ASN A 316 -24.27 25.05 -32.27
CA ASN A 316 -23.44 25.59 -31.19
C ASN A 316 -24.20 25.74 -29.83
N ARG A 317 -23.46 25.75 -28.69
CA ARG A 317 -23.81 26.34 -27.34
C ARG A 317 -24.95 25.67 -26.53
N SER A 318 -24.96 25.60 -25.18
CA SER A 318 -24.71 26.66 -24.17
C SER A 318 -24.50 26.14 -22.71
N GLN A 319 -23.87 26.95 -21.84
CA GLN A 319 -24.03 27.00 -20.36
C GLN A 319 -24.68 28.34 -19.95
N PRO A 320 -25.23 28.50 -18.72
CA PRO A 320 -24.68 29.53 -17.80
C PRO A 320 -24.88 29.37 -16.25
N GLN A 321 -23.78 29.57 -15.49
CA GLN A 321 -23.52 30.45 -14.30
C GLN A 321 -24.53 30.81 -13.15
N LYS A 322 -23.89 31.20 -12.00
CA LYS A 322 -24.22 32.21 -10.92
C LYS A 322 -24.83 31.71 -9.57
N ALA A 323 -24.61 32.32 -8.38
CA ALA A 323 -23.90 33.56 -7.94
C ALA A 323 -23.54 33.59 -6.41
N GLU A 324 -22.67 34.53 -5.98
CA GLU A 324 -22.45 35.00 -4.57
C GLU A 324 -23.36 36.19 -4.16
N PRO A 325 -23.31 36.64 -2.89
CA PRO A 325 -23.21 38.10 -2.60
C PRO A 325 -22.30 38.52 -1.40
N ALA A 326 -22.02 39.83 -1.26
CA ALA A 326 -21.11 40.46 -0.26
C ALA A 326 -21.77 41.72 0.42
N SER A 327 -21.22 42.52 1.36
CA SER A 327 -19.86 42.81 1.89
C SER A 327 -19.94 43.72 3.16
N ARG A 328 -18.79 44.01 3.85
CA ARG A 328 -18.40 45.20 4.73
C ARG A 328 -17.85 44.79 6.13
N ALA A 329 -16.98 45.53 6.85
CA ALA A 329 -15.91 46.50 6.50
C ALA A 329 -15.06 46.93 7.76
N LYS A 330 -13.74 46.69 7.73
CA LYS A 330 -12.58 47.36 8.43
C LYS A 330 -12.58 47.66 9.95
N GLY A 331 -11.59 47.07 10.64
CA GLY A 331 -10.88 47.59 11.83
C GLY A 331 -9.35 47.51 11.61
N GLU A 332 -8.53 48.14 12.44
CA GLU A 332 -7.09 48.36 12.15
C GLU A 332 -6.18 47.13 12.37
N VAL A 333 -5.23 46.94 11.45
CA VAL A 333 -4.42 45.72 11.32
C VAL A 333 -3.24 45.71 12.29
N LYS A 334 -3.39 45.02 13.42
CA LYS A 334 -2.28 44.21 13.94
C LYS A 334 -2.05 43.08 12.95
N LYS A 335 -0.80 42.73 12.63
CA LYS A 335 -0.52 41.53 11.83
C LYS A 335 -0.90 40.32 12.69
N SER A 336 -1.86 39.51 12.24
CA SER A 336 -2.35 38.37 13.01
C SER A 336 -1.42 37.17 12.90
N VAL A 337 -1.54 36.26 13.86
CA VAL A 337 -0.58 35.17 14.09
C VAL A 337 -0.71 34.09 13.03
N LEU A 338 -1.92 33.74 12.56
CA LEU A 338 -2.05 32.84 11.40
C LEU A 338 -1.56 33.47 10.10
N GLN A 339 -1.46 34.80 9.97
CA GLN A 339 -0.79 35.40 8.81
C GLN A 339 0.73 35.12 8.84
N SER A 340 1.36 35.07 10.02
CA SER A 340 2.75 34.62 10.17
C SER A 340 2.90 33.14 9.81
N LEU A 341 2.03 32.27 10.31
CA LEU A 341 2.02 30.83 10.00
C LEU A 341 1.80 30.57 8.51
N LYS A 342 0.88 31.31 7.87
CA LYS A 342 0.55 31.22 6.44
C LYS A 342 1.68 31.76 5.55
N ASP A 343 2.30 32.88 5.92
CA ASP A 343 3.50 33.40 5.25
C ASP A 343 4.68 32.42 5.37
N PHE A 344 4.81 31.71 6.50
CA PHE A 344 5.85 30.71 6.72
C PHE A 344 5.60 29.43 5.90
N GLN A 345 4.40 28.86 5.96
CA GLN A 345 4.01 27.70 5.15
C GLN A 345 4.13 27.98 3.63
N ALA A 346 3.82 29.20 3.18
CA ALA A 346 4.02 29.62 1.80
C ALA A 346 5.52 29.70 1.42
N ARG A 347 6.39 30.19 2.33
CA ARG A 347 7.85 30.23 2.12
C ARG A 347 8.48 28.85 2.13
N ALA A 348 8.02 27.94 2.99
CA ALA A 348 8.47 26.54 3.02
C ALA A 348 8.18 25.84 1.68
N LYS A 349 6.93 25.90 1.20
CA LYS A 349 6.54 25.37 -0.12
C LYS A 349 7.35 25.97 -1.27
N ALA A 350 7.66 27.27 -1.21
CA ALA A 350 8.52 27.93 -2.20
C ALA A 350 9.99 27.48 -2.14
N GLN A 351 10.53 27.16 -0.97
CA GLN A 351 11.90 26.63 -0.84
C GLN A 351 12.03 25.19 -1.35
N GLU A 352 11.03 24.34 -1.12
CA GLU A 352 11.00 22.98 -1.67
C GLU A 352 10.93 22.99 -3.21
N GLN A 353 10.05 23.81 -3.79
CA GLN A 353 9.96 23.97 -5.25
C GLN A 353 11.27 24.49 -5.88
N ASN A 354 11.98 25.39 -5.20
CA ASN A 354 13.31 25.86 -5.62
C ASN A 354 14.38 24.76 -5.54
N LYS A 355 14.41 23.93 -4.49
CA LYS A 355 15.34 22.78 -4.41
C LYS A 355 15.11 21.76 -5.54
N THR A 356 13.87 21.52 -5.97
CA THR A 356 13.59 20.67 -7.14
C THR A 356 13.96 21.32 -8.48
N THR A 357 13.88 22.64 -8.61
CA THR A 357 14.30 23.34 -9.85
C THR A 357 15.80 23.59 -9.95
N GLU A 358 16.56 23.54 -8.85
CA GLU A 358 18.02 23.53 -8.90
C GLU A 358 18.58 22.17 -9.29
N LYS A 359 18.10 21.05 -8.69
CA LYS A 359 18.53 19.68 -9.08
C LYS A 359 18.30 19.36 -10.56
N SER A 360 17.25 19.91 -11.17
CA SER A 360 16.94 19.72 -12.60
C SER A 360 17.77 20.61 -13.55
N LYS A 361 18.52 21.60 -13.04
CA LYS A 361 19.44 22.44 -13.84
C LYS A 361 20.88 21.93 -13.88
N THR A 362 21.30 21.10 -12.93
CA THR A 362 22.69 20.61 -12.85
C THR A 362 23.06 19.56 -13.90
N HIS A 363 22.08 18.90 -14.55
CA HIS A 363 22.31 17.83 -15.54
C HIS A 363 22.34 18.28 -17.02
N LYS A 364 22.32 19.60 -17.31
CA LYS A 364 22.43 20.13 -18.69
C LYS A 364 23.55 21.17 -18.85
N LYS A 365 24.80 20.76 -18.61
CA LYS A 365 25.97 21.48 -19.13
C LYS A 365 27.19 20.57 -19.28
N GLY A 366 27.32 19.93 -20.44
CA GLY A 366 28.37 18.95 -20.68
C GLY A 366 28.41 18.38 -22.10
N GLU A 367 28.42 19.24 -23.12
CA GLU A 367 28.97 18.86 -24.42
C GLU A 367 29.63 20.08 -25.08
N VAL A 368 30.69 19.84 -25.84
CA VAL A 368 31.69 20.81 -26.31
C VAL A 368 31.71 20.82 -27.82
N GLU A 369 31.74 22.00 -28.44
CA GLU A 369 32.20 22.15 -29.83
C GLU A 369 33.58 22.81 -29.87
N LEU A 370 34.47 22.15 -30.64
CA LEU A 370 35.81 22.55 -31.11
C LEU A 370 36.94 22.68 -30.07
#